data_AF-H2Z4X8-F1
#
_entry.id   AF-H2Z4X8-F1
#
_cell.length_a   1.000
_cell.length_b   1.000
_cell.length_c   1.000
_cell.angle_alpha   90.00
_cell.angle_beta   90.00
_cell.angle_gamma   90.00
#
_symmetry.space_group_name_H-M   'P 1'
#
loop_
_entity.id
_entity.type
_entity.pdbx_description
1 polymer ?
#
loop_
_entity_poly.entity_id
_entity_poly.type
_entity_poly.pdbx_seq_one_letter_code
_entity_poly.pdbx_strand_id
1 'polypeptide(L)'
;SKVVHLRSLPSDVTDNEVIQLGLSYGHVTNVLMLKGKNQAFLEMEDEEIANQMVSSSGLNPPTIRQRIIYVQFSNHKELKTDSSPNQLKTQAILQAMQKREGGPNHVLRAVIENMLYPITLDVLHTIFSKFGVILKIITFTKSSQFQALIQMADALQSQTAKLSLDGQNIYNGCCTLRIEYSKLSALNVKFNNDKSRDYTRNDLPTGEPTSILGTGNALHSMLGGKFQAIGYTCDPNHPHIPPSQPSTGALHHLTGTGMPGSSTQMVTQLAAIVGGGQTSVLHVSNLNEEMVTPEVLFLLFGVYGDVNRVKIMYQKKSNALVQMNDNNQAQNVIRFLDGVKLYDRPLQITLSRHNQVQMPREGQEMAKLTQDYTNSPLHRFKKPGSKNFQNIFAPSEVLHLSNIPPETTEEFLREKFEEFGGVVGFKFFVKDRRMALIQMSSLEEAIICLVTLHNLKLGESNHLRVSFSKGHI
;
A
#
# COMPACT_ATOMS: atom_id res chain seq x y z
N SER A 1 -18.20 19.09 -27.00
CA SER A 1 -18.25 20.40 -26.33
C SER A 1 -18.47 20.18 -24.84
N LYS A 2 -17.79 20.91 -23.94
CA LYS A 2 -17.97 20.79 -22.48
C LYS A 2 -19.23 21.47 -21.95
N VAL A 3 -19.82 22.36 -22.75
CA VAL A 3 -21.00 23.13 -22.35
C VAL A 3 -22.27 22.47 -22.88
N VAL A 4 -23.21 22.25 -21.97
CA VAL A 4 -24.53 21.68 -22.21
C VAL A 4 -25.58 22.79 -22.11
N HIS A 5 -26.50 22.81 -23.07
CA HIS A 5 -27.62 23.74 -23.16
C HIS A 5 -28.92 23.03 -22.74
N LEU A 6 -29.60 23.60 -21.76
CA LEU A 6 -30.89 23.16 -21.24
C LEU A 6 -32.00 24.09 -21.73
N ARG A 7 -33.02 23.53 -22.38
CA ARG A 7 -34.21 24.24 -22.89
C ARG A 7 -35.49 23.71 -22.26
N SER A 8 -36.56 24.51 -22.34
CA SER A 8 -37.89 24.18 -21.77
C SER A 8 -37.89 24.11 -20.24
N LEU A 9 -37.08 24.94 -19.58
CA LEU A 9 -37.12 25.04 -18.12
C LEU A 9 -38.45 25.70 -17.66
N PRO A 10 -39.00 25.30 -16.51
CA PRO A 10 -40.09 26.03 -15.87
C PRO A 10 -39.70 27.49 -15.59
N SER A 11 -40.65 28.43 -15.71
CA SER A 11 -40.38 29.87 -15.48
C SER A 11 -40.03 30.21 -14.03
N ASP A 12 -40.40 29.33 -13.11
CA ASP A 12 -40.17 29.39 -11.67
C ASP A 12 -39.04 28.47 -11.21
N VAL A 13 -38.26 27.91 -12.15
CA VAL A 13 -37.16 26.98 -11.82
C VAL A 13 -36.12 27.66 -10.93
N THR A 14 -35.69 26.96 -9.89
CA THR A 14 -34.64 27.45 -8.99
C THR A 14 -33.27 27.07 -9.52
N ASP A 15 -32.26 27.88 -9.19
CA ASP A 15 -30.86 27.58 -9.49
C ASP A 15 -30.45 26.20 -8.94
N ASN A 16 -30.96 25.83 -7.76
CA ASN A 16 -30.71 24.54 -7.11
C ASN A 16 -31.18 23.35 -7.97
N GLU A 17 -32.38 23.40 -8.54
CA GLU A 17 -32.92 22.29 -9.35
C GLU A 17 -32.11 22.07 -10.63
N VAL A 18 -31.67 23.14 -11.28
CA VAL A 18 -30.86 23.07 -12.50
C VAL A 18 -29.44 22.58 -12.19
N ILE A 19 -28.85 23.06 -11.11
CA ILE A 19 -27.52 22.62 -10.65
C ILE A 19 -27.57 21.14 -10.26
N GLN A 20 -28.59 20.72 -9.52
CA GLN A 20 -28.77 19.33 -9.09
C GLN A 20 -28.91 18.38 -10.28
N LEU A 21 -29.59 18.81 -11.35
CA LEU A 21 -29.67 18.06 -12.61
C LEU A 21 -28.28 17.91 -13.27
N GLY A 22 -27.43 18.93 -13.23
CA GLY A 22 -26.05 18.79 -13.73
C GLY A 22 -25.20 17.85 -12.87
N LEU A 23 -25.31 18.00 -11.55
CA LEU A 23 -24.57 17.20 -10.58
C LEU A 23 -24.91 15.71 -10.60
N SER A 24 -26.11 15.31 -11.06
CA SER A 24 -26.44 13.89 -11.23
C SER A 24 -25.64 13.19 -12.34
N TYR A 25 -25.03 13.96 -13.25
CA TYR A 25 -24.20 13.41 -14.34
C TYR A 25 -22.70 13.60 -14.09
N GLY A 26 -22.29 14.61 -13.33
CA GLY A 26 -20.89 14.78 -12.93
C GLY A 26 -20.58 16.19 -12.42
N HIS A 27 -19.29 16.49 -12.30
CA HIS A 27 -18.84 17.78 -11.77
C HIS A 27 -19.13 18.92 -12.76
N VAL A 28 -19.68 20.02 -12.26
CA VAL A 28 -20.10 21.19 -13.05
C VAL A 28 -19.16 22.37 -12.73
N THR A 29 -18.43 22.92 -13.68
CA THR A 29 -17.49 24.02 -13.41
C THR A 29 -18.18 25.37 -13.37
N ASN A 30 -19.16 25.61 -14.25
CA ASN A 30 -19.92 26.86 -14.32
C ASN A 30 -21.39 26.61 -14.67
N VAL A 31 -22.26 27.52 -14.24
CA VAL A 31 -23.69 27.52 -14.57
C VAL A 31 -24.14 28.92 -14.94
N LEU A 32 -24.82 29.06 -16.07
CA LEU A 32 -25.43 30.31 -16.51
C LEU A 32 -26.93 30.14 -16.66
N MET A 33 -27.70 30.95 -15.94
CA MET A 33 -29.17 30.90 -15.93
C MET A 33 -29.75 32.06 -16.74
N LEU A 34 -30.51 31.75 -17.81
CA LEU A 34 -31.28 32.73 -18.57
C LEU A 34 -32.77 32.62 -18.22
N LYS A 35 -33.12 33.07 -17.00
CA LYS A 35 -34.50 32.97 -16.46
C LYS A 35 -35.56 33.58 -17.39
N GLY A 36 -35.26 34.71 -18.03
CA GLY A 36 -36.18 35.34 -18.99
C GLY A 36 -36.40 34.56 -20.30
N LYS A 37 -35.57 33.56 -20.60
CA LYS A 37 -35.68 32.71 -21.79
C LYS A 37 -36.00 31.25 -21.45
N ASN A 38 -36.22 30.91 -20.18
CA ASN A 38 -36.44 29.54 -19.73
C ASN A 38 -35.34 28.56 -20.21
N GLN A 39 -34.10 29.05 -20.19
CA GLN A 39 -32.91 28.35 -20.69
C GLN A 39 -31.79 28.43 -19.66
N ALA A 40 -30.92 27.42 -19.65
CA ALA A 40 -29.71 27.43 -18.84
C ALA A 40 -28.56 26.77 -19.60
N PHE A 41 -27.35 27.12 -19.22
CA PHE A 41 -26.14 26.47 -19.69
C PHE A 41 -25.35 25.94 -18.52
N LEU A 42 -24.87 24.70 -18.65
CA LEU A 42 -24.01 24.02 -17.69
C LEU A 42 -22.68 23.73 -18.37
N GLU A 43 -21.59 24.17 -17.77
CA GLU A 43 -20.25 23.76 -18.18
C GLU A 43 -19.82 22.59 -17.31
N MET A 44 -19.56 21.44 -17.93
CA MET A 44 -19.09 20.24 -17.23
C MET A 44 -17.56 20.28 -17.12
N GLU A 45 -16.99 19.58 -16.13
CA GLU A 45 -15.53 19.47 -15.97
C GLU A 45 -14.87 18.88 -17.23
N ASP A 46 -15.48 17.81 -17.76
CA ASP A 46 -14.98 17.09 -18.92
C ASP A 46 -16.01 16.90 -20.03
N GLU A 47 -15.50 16.75 -21.25
CA GLU A 47 -16.32 16.55 -22.45
C GLU A 47 -17.05 15.20 -22.42
N GLU A 48 -16.46 14.18 -21.80
CA GLU A 48 -17.08 12.87 -21.62
C GLU A 48 -18.34 12.94 -20.75
N ILE A 49 -18.30 13.74 -19.68
CA ILE A 49 -19.46 13.96 -18.79
C ILE A 49 -20.57 14.69 -19.55
N ALA A 50 -20.21 15.72 -20.32
CA ALA A 50 -21.17 16.41 -21.18
C ALA A 50 -21.78 15.46 -22.23
N ASN A 51 -20.98 14.56 -22.82
CA ASN A 51 -21.45 13.53 -23.75
C ASN A 51 -22.43 12.57 -23.09
N GLN A 52 -22.15 12.12 -21.87
CA GLN A 52 -23.03 11.23 -21.12
C GLN A 52 -24.36 11.90 -20.78
N MET A 53 -24.33 13.18 -20.36
CA MET A 53 -25.53 13.95 -20.06
C MET A 53 -26.44 14.11 -21.29
N VAL A 54 -25.87 14.47 -22.45
CA VAL A 54 -26.65 14.62 -23.69
C VAL A 54 -27.15 13.26 -24.20
N SER A 55 -26.30 12.22 -24.20
CA SER A 55 -26.68 10.88 -24.69
C SER A 55 -27.77 10.23 -23.84
N SER A 56 -27.67 10.35 -22.51
CA SER A 56 -28.69 9.83 -21.58
C SER A 56 -30.01 10.58 -21.70
N SER A 57 -29.98 11.89 -21.94
CA SER A 57 -31.19 12.68 -22.18
C SER A 57 -31.94 12.31 -23.46
N GLY A 58 -31.24 11.76 -24.46
CA GLY A 58 -31.85 11.24 -25.68
C GLY A 58 -32.61 9.93 -25.47
N LEU A 59 -32.14 9.09 -24.53
CA LEU A 59 -32.79 7.83 -24.15
C LEU A 59 -33.92 8.07 -23.14
N ASN A 60 -33.66 8.88 -22.11
CA ASN A 60 -34.58 9.23 -21.04
C ASN A 60 -34.48 10.73 -20.75
N PRO A 61 -35.38 11.56 -21.30
CA PRO A 61 -35.26 12.99 -21.16
C PRO A 61 -35.56 13.42 -19.71
N PRO A 62 -34.68 14.21 -19.08
CA PRO A 62 -34.84 14.57 -17.68
C PRO A 62 -36.09 15.44 -17.48
N THR A 63 -36.77 15.23 -16.36
CA THR A 63 -37.95 16.02 -16.00
C THR A 63 -37.70 16.83 -14.74
N ILE A 64 -38.05 18.13 -14.78
CA ILE A 64 -38.10 18.99 -13.61
C ILE A 64 -39.56 19.32 -13.38
N ARG A 65 -40.10 18.93 -12.21
CA ARG A 65 -41.52 19.14 -11.84
C ARG A 65 -42.48 18.66 -12.95
N GLN A 66 -42.23 17.45 -13.48
CA GLN A 66 -43.02 16.82 -14.55
C GLN A 66 -42.96 17.51 -15.92
N ARG A 67 -42.09 18.52 -16.11
CA ARG A 67 -41.81 19.12 -17.41
C ARG A 67 -40.54 18.54 -18.01
N ILE A 68 -40.62 18.08 -19.25
CA ILE A 68 -39.48 17.54 -20.00
C ILE A 68 -38.51 18.68 -20.35
N ILE A 69 -37.24 18.47 -20.00
CA ILE A 69 -36.14 19.37 -20.29
C ILE A 69 -35.34 18.83 -21.47
N TYR A 70 -35.13 19.67 -22.48
CA TYR A 70 -34.32 19.29 -23.64
C TYR A 70 -32.86 19.65 -23.39
N VAL A 71 -31.99 18.65 -23.49
CA VAL A 71 -30.56 18.76 -23.22
C VAL A 71 -29.80 18.55 -24.53
N GLN A 72 -28.94 19.50 -24.90
CA GLN A 72 -28.14 19.45 -26.13
C GLN A 72 -26.76 20.06 -25.89
N PHE A 73 -25.80 19.81 -26.78
CA PHE A 73 -24.56 20.57 -26.75
C PHE A 73 -24.80 22.04 -27.04
N SER A 74 -24.09 22.89 -26.32
CA SER A 74 -24.00 24.31 -26.64
C SER A 74 -22.99 24.54 -27.77
N ASN A 75 -23.24 25.57 -28.57
CA ASN A 75 -22.29 26.07 -29.56
C ASN A 75 -21.10 26.80 -28.91
N HIS A 76 -21.18 27.10 -27.61
CA HIS A 76 -20.09 27.67 -26.84
C HIS A 76 -19.15 26.57 -26.34
N LYS A 77 -17.84 26.78 -26.48
CA LYS A 77 -16.82 25.85 -25.94
C LYS A 77 -16.60 26.02 -24.45
N GLU A 78 -16.79 27.25 -23.94
CA GLU A 78 -16.63 27.65 -22.54
C GLU A 78 -17.70 28.70 -22.20
N LEU A 79 -18.12 28.77 -20.93
CA LEU A 79 -19.08 29.77 -20.48
C LEU A 79 -18.36 31.04 -20.03
N LYS A 80 -18.61 32.14 -20.75
CA LYS A 80 -18.23 33.48 -20.29
C LYS A 80 -19.25 33.95 -19.26
N THR A 81 -18.87 33.90 -17.99
CA THR A 81 -19.72 34.38 -16.89
C THR A 81 -19.46 35.87 -16.65
N ASP A 82 -20.45 36.72 -16.92
CA ASP A 82 -20.39 38.12 -16.52
C ASP A 82 -20.52 38.25 -14.99
N SER A 83 -19.88 39.26 -14.39
CA SER A 83 -19.90 39.52 -12.93
C SER A 83 -21.24 40.10 -12.42
N SER A 84 -22.36 39.67 -13.00
CA SER A 84 -23.68 40.14 -12.58
C SER A 84 -24.05 39.56 -11.19
N PRO A 85 -24.76 40.30 -10.33
CA PRO A 85 -25.10 39.84 -8.97
C PRO A 85 -25.89 38.52 -8.95
N ASN A 86 -26.72 38.28 -9.96
CA ASN A 86 -27.47 37.02 -10.07
C ASN A 86 -26.54 35.85 -10.46
N GLN A 87 -25.59 36.08 -11.36
CA GLN A 87 -24.61 35.07 -11.76
C GLN A 87 -23.69 34.67 -10.60
N LEU A 88 -23.23 35.65 -9.81
CA LEU A 88 -22.44 35.41 -8.59
C LEU A 88 -23.22 34.58 -7.56
N LYS A 89 -24.52 34.83 -7.40
CA LYS A 89 -25.39 34.00 -6.53
C LYS A 89 -25.50 32.57 -7.04
N THR A 90 -25.78 32.38 -8.33
CA THR A 90 -25.87 31.05 -8.95
C THR A 90 -24.55 30.27 -8.82
N GLN A 91 -23.41 30.94 -9.03
CA GLN A 91 -22.08 30.32 -8.90
C GLN A 91 -21.72 30.03 -7.44
N ALA A 92 -22.15 30.86 -6.49
CA ALA A 92 -22.01 30.57 -5.06
C ALA A 92 -22.89 29.39 -4.61
N ILE A 93 -24.12 29.28 -5.13
CA ILE A 93 -25.00 28.12 -4.90
C ILE A 93 -24.38 26.86 -5.48
N LEU A 94 -23.82 26.92 -6.70
CA LEU A 94 -23.10 25.81 -7.31
C LEU A 94 -21.96 25.32 -6.43
N GLN A 95 -21.11 26.24 -5.97
CA GLN A 95 -20.00 25.92 -5.07
C GLN A 95 -20.49 25.36 -3.72
N ALA A 96 -21.59 25.88 -3.18
CA ALA A 96 -22.18 25.38 -1.94
C ALA A 96 -22.80 23.98 -2.11
N MET A 97 -23.43 23.69 -3.24
CA MET A 97 -24.03 22.41 -3.56
C MET A 97 -23.00 21.35 -3.93
N GLN A 98 -21.89 21.72 -4.56
CA GLN A 98 -20.76 20.82 -4.79
C GLN A 98 -20.00 20.50 -3.51
N LYS A 99 -19.98 21.45 -2.56
CA LYS A 99 -19.52 21.20 -1.19
C LYS A 99 -20.50 20.37 -0.35
N ARG A 100 -21.67 19.95 -0.89
CA ARG A 100 -22.67 19.12 -0.20
C ARG A 100 -22.56 17.61 -0.47
N GLU A 101 -21.39 17.09 -0.83
CA GLU A 101 -21.11 15.70 -0.46
C GLU A 101 -20.89 15.64 1.06
N GLY A 102 -21.96 15.53 1.87
CA GLY A 102 -21.87 15.17 3.31
C GLY A 102 -22.14 16.27 4.36
N GLY A 103 -22.31 17.54 3.99
CA GLY A 103 -22.60 18.63 4.95
C GLY A 103 -21.35 19.24 5.61
N PRO A 104 -21.46 20.09 6.65
CA PRO A 104 -20.29 20.49 7.45
C PRO A 104 -19.85 19.33 8.36
N ASN A 105 -18.54 19.21 8.64
CA ASN A 105 -17.96 18.25 9.61
C ASN A 105 -18.05 16.75 9.26
N HIS A 106 -18.37 16.34 8.04
CA HIS A 106 -18.34 14.94 7.60
C HIS A 106 -16.94 14.41 7.25
N VAL A 107 -15.97 15.31 7.11
CA VAL A 107 -14.55 14.93 6.93
C VAL A 107 -13.86 14.88 8.27
N LEU A 108 -13.35 13.71 8.63
CA LEU A 108 -12.60 13.47 9.86
C LEU A 108 -11.10 13.45 9.57
N ARG A 109 -10.33 14.09 10.43
CA ARG A 109 -8.87 13.97 10.51
C ARG A 109 -8.54 13.02 11.66
N ALA A 110 -8.08 11.82 11.32
CA ALA A 110 -7.55 10.87 12.28
C ALA A 110 -6.03 10.99 12.33
N VAL A 111 -5.48 11.27 13.51
CA VAL A 111 -4.05 11.18 13.80
C VAL A 111 -3.83 9.88 14.57
N ILE A 112 -2.88 9.07 14.12
CA ILE A 112 -2.56 7.80 14.77
C ILE A 112 -1.35 8.03 15.66
N GLU A 113 -1.56 7.90 16.96
CA GLU A 113 -0.51 7.95 17.97
C GLU A 113 -0.01 6.54 18.32
N ASN A 114 1.24 6.46 18.78
CA ASN A 114 1.87 5.21 19.20
C ASN A 114 1.72 4.08 18.15
N MET A 115 2.01 4.42 16.89
CA MET A 115 1.88 3.52 15.76
C MET A 115 2.99 2.45 15.78
N LEU A 116 2.73 1.34 16.48
CA LEU A 116 3.62 0.18 16.55
C LEU A 116 3.42 -0.79 15.38
N TYR A 117 2.21 -0.80 14.81
CA TYR A 117 1.85 -1.61 13.64
C TYR A 117 1.41 -0.71 12.48
N PRO A 118 1.78 -1.02 11.23
CA PRO A 118 1.32 -0.25 10.09
C PRO A 118 -0.20 -0.36 9.94
N ILE A 119 -0.83 0.78 9.68
CA ILE A 119 -2.27 0.86 9.43
C ILE A 119 -2.45 1.18 7.95
N THR A 120 -3.12 0.29 7.24
CA THR A 120 -3.44 0.50 5.83
C THR A 120 -4.75 1.27 5.70
N LEU A 121 -4.98 1.81 4.50
CA LEU A 121 -6.24 2.44 4.12
C LEU A 121 -7.43 1.48 4.33
N ASP A 122 -7.26 0.19 4.06
CA ASP A 122 -8.32 -0.81 4.22
C ASP A 122 -8.68 -1.09 5.70
N VAL A 123 -7.70 -1.02 6.61
CA VAL A 123 -7.94 -1.12 8.05
C VAL A 123 -8.80 0.06 8.51
N LEU A 124 -8.45 1.28 8.09
CA LEU A 124 -9.24 2.47 8.40
C LEU A 124 -10.65 2.36 7.81
N HIS A 125 -10.77 1.89 6.57
CA HIS A 125 -12.08 1.64 5.95
C HIS A 125 -12.92 0.66 6.77
N THR A 126 -12.33 -0.46 7.21
CA THR A 126 -13.03 -1.48 8.00
C THR A 126 -13.51 -0.96 9.35
N ILE A 127 -12.74 -0.08 10.00
CA ILE A 127 -13.10 0.47 11.30
C ILE A 127 -14.18 1.54 11.16
N PHE A 128 -14.00 2.49 10.24
CA PHE A 128 -14.92 3.61 10.07
C PHE A 128 -16.23 3.21 9.38
N SER A 129 -16.24 2.14 8.56
CA SER A 129 -17.46 1.66 7.88
C SER A 129 -18.52 1.13 8.84
N LYS A 130 -18.15 0.80 10.08
CA LYS A 130 -19.09 0.43 11.14
C LYS A 130 -20.04 1.57 11.54
N PHE A 131 -19.66 2.81 11.25
CA PHE A 131 -20.38 4.02 11.67
C PHE A 131 -21.09 4.72 10.51
N GLY A 132 -20.86 4.28 9.27
CA GLY A 132 -21.46 4.90 8.10
C GLY A 132 -20.78 4.53 6.78
N VAL A 133 -21.31 5.07 5.70
CA VAL A 133 -20.73 4.88 4.36
C VAL A 133 -19.55 5.81 4.22
N ILE A 134 -18.41 5.29 3.79
CA ILE A 134 -17.21 6.06 3.53
C ILE A 134 -17.18 6.39 2.04
N LEU A 135 -17.02 7.67 1.72
CA LEU A 135 -16.89 8.12 0.33
C LEU A 135 -15.44 8.05 -0.13
N LYS A 136 -14.52 8.62 0.66
CA LYS A 136 -13.12 8.83 0.25
C LYS A 136 -12.19 8.71 1.46
N ILE A 137 -11.02 8.08 1.27
CA ILE A 137 -9.96 8.04 2.28
C ILE A 137 -8.65 8.50 1.65
N ILE A 138 -7.90 9.33 2.38
CA ILE A 138 -6.53 9.72 2.05
C ILE A 138 -5.65 9.54 3.29
N THR A 139 -4.53 8.85 3.15
CA THR A 139 -3.53 8.66 4.20
C THR A 139 -2.23 9.37 3.83
N PHE A 140 -1.59 9.99 4.80
CA PHE A 140 -0.33 10.71 4.62
C PHE A 140 0.43 10.82 5.93
N THR A 141 1.74 11.02 5.83
CA THR A 141 2.59 11.28 7.00
C THR A 141 2.92 12.78 7.03
N LYS A 142 2.58 13.46 8.14
CA LYS A 142 2.90 14.88 8.34
C LYS A 142 3.52 15.06 9.72
N SER A 143 4.66 15.74 9.79
CA SER A 143 5.42 15.96 11.03
C SER A 143 5.71 14.66 11.80
N SER A 144 6.09 13.61 11.06
CA SER A 144 6.36 12.26 11.60
C SER A 144 5.17 11.54 12.26
N GLN A 145 3.95 12.07 12.11
CA GLN A 145 2.73 11.41 12.53
C GLN A 145 1.96 10.88 11.31
N PHE A 146 1.50 9.63 11.39
CA PHE A 146 0.60 9.08 10.39
C PHE A 146 -0.79 9.68 10.59
N GLN A 147 -1.32 10.28 9.54
CA GLN A 147 -2.62 10.94 9.54
C GLN A 147 -3.47 10.42 8.40
N ALA A 148 -4.77 10.38 8.62
CA ALA A 148 -5.75 10.03 7.63
C ALA A 148 -6.87 11.07 7.59
N LEU A 149 -7.34 11.35 6.39
CA LEU A 149 -8.55 12.09 6.12
C LEU A 149 -9.59 11.10 5.62
N ILE A 150 -10.71 11.02 6.35
CA ILE A 150 -11.82 10.13 6.05
C ILE A 150 -13.05 11.00 5.77
N GLN A 151 -13.60 10.91 4.57
CA GLN A 151 -14.85 11.56 4.21
C GLN A 151 -16.00 10.57 4.38
N MET A 152 -16.86 10.83 5.36
CA MET A 152 -18.10 10.09 5.57
C MET A 152 -19.20 10.63 4.63
N ALA A 153 -20.20 9.79 4.34
CA ALA A 153 -21.34 10.19 3.52
C ALA A 153 -22.24 11.22 4.21
N ASP A 154 -22.25 11.25 5.54
CA ASP A 154 -23.09 12.14 6.35
C ASP A 154 -22.33 12.67 7.58
N ALA A 155 -22.62 13.91 7.97
CA ALA A 155 -22.12 14.56 9.17
C ALA A 155 -22.57 13.88 10.47
N LEU A 156 -23.75 13.25 10.49
CA LEU A 156 -24.20 12.49 11.67
C LEU A 156 -23.34 11.22 11.88
N GLN A 157 -22.95 10.58 10.78
CA GLN A 157 -22.08 9.40 10.79
C GLN A 157 -20.67 9.78 11.24
N SER A 158 -20.14 10.90 10.76
CA SER A 158 -18.82 11.39 11.19
C SER A 158 -18.79 11.76 12.68
N GLN A 159 -19.86 12.37 13.20
CA GLN A 159 -19.98 12.69 14.62
C GLN A 159 -19.99 11.43 15.48
N THR A 160 -20.77 10.42 15.08
CA THR A 160 -20.85 9.14 15.80
C THR A 160 -19.51 8.39 15.77
N ALA A 161 -18.85 8.37 14.62
CA ALA A 161 -17.52 7.79 14.46
C ALA A 161 -16.48 8.49 15.35
N LYS A 162 -16.48 9.83 15.38
CA LYS A 162 -15.60 10.61 16.25
C LYS A 162 -15.82 10.24 17.72
N LEU A 163 -17.05 10.31 18.22
CA LEU A 163 -17.35 10.04 19.63
C LEU A 163 -16.96 8.62 20.06
N SER A 164 -17.06 7.65 19.15
CA SER A 164 -16.83 6.24 19.46
C SER A 164 -15.36 5.82 19.32
N LEU A 165 -14.62 6.42 18.39
CA LEU A 165 -13.26 6.00 18.04
C LEU A 165 -12.16 6.94 18.58
N ASP A 166 -12.49 8.16 18.96
CA ASP A 166 -11.51 9.11 19.52
C ASP A 166 -10.99 8.60 20.86
N GLY A 167 -9.67 8.47 20.99
CA GLY A 167 -8.97 7.86 22.13
C GLY A 167 -8.95 6.33 22.15
N GLN A 168 -9.55 5.65 21.17
CA GLN A 168 -9.54 4.18 21.10
C GLN A 168 -8.29 3.64 20.42
N ASN A 169 -7.90 2.42 20.77
CA ASN A 169 -6.79 1.72 20.15
C ASN A 169 -7.28 0.85 18.99
N ILE A 170 -6.62 0.93 17.84
CA ILE A 170 -6.90 0.05 16.69
C ILE A 170 -6.45 -1.39 17.00
N TYR A 171 -5.34 -1.54 17.71
CA TYR A 171 -4.81 -2.83 18.17
C TYR A 171 -4.66 -2.81 19.69
N ASN A 172 -4.73 -3.96 20.36
CA ASN A 172 -4.63 -4.01 21.83
C ASN A 172 -3.37 -3.29 22.33
N GLY A 173 -3.57 -2.16 23.00
CA GLY A 173 -2.51 -1.36 23.63
C GLY A 173 -1.69 -0.45 22.70
N CYS A 174 -2.05 -0.26 21.43
CA CYS A 174 -1.31 0.64 20.53
C CYS A 174 -2.15 1.15 19.34
N CYS A 175 -1.57 2.04 18.52
CA CYS A 175 -2.25 2.67 17.39
C CYS A 175 -3.52 3.42 17.83
N THR A 176 -3.34 4.34 18.77
CA THR A 176 -4.43 5.13 19.36
C THR A 176 -4.92 6.15 18.35
N LEU A 177 -6.22 6.17 18.08
CA LEU A 177 -6.88 7.12 17.19
C LEU A 177 -7.15 8.43 17.94
N ARG A 178 -6.67 9.55 17.38
CA ARG A 178 -7.08 10.91 17.77
C ARG A 178 -7.86 11.53 16.63
N ILE A 179 -9.16 11.76 16.83
CA ILE A 179 -10.07 12.16 15.76
C ILE A 179 -10.57 13.58 15.98
N GLU A 180 -10.31 14.42 15.00
CA GLU A 180 -10.79 15.80 14.93
C GLU A 180 -11.60 16.03 13.65
N TYR A 181 -12.42 17.07 13.62
CA TYR A 181 -13.03 17.50 12.37
C TYR A 181 -11.97 18.16 11.48
N SER A 182 -11.93 17.76 10.21
CA SER A 182 -11.05 18.36 9.24
C SER A 182 -11.50 19.78 8.88
N LYS A 183 -10.54 20.63 8.50
CA LYS A 183 -10.82 21.94 7.91
C LYS A 183 -11.29 21.84 6.46
N LEU A 184 -11.16 20.66 5.85
CA LEU A 184 -11.58 20.39 4.49
C LEU A 184 -13.07 19.98 4.46
N SER A 185 -13.81 20.53 3.52
CA SER A 185 -15.22 20.18 3.26
C SER A 185 -15.39 19.06 2.25
N ALA A 186 -14.33 18.65 1.55
CA ALA A 186 -14.35 17.50 0.65
C ALA A 186 -12.92 17.03 0.40
N LEU A 187 -12.77 15.75 0.06
CA LEU A 187 -11.50 15.18 -0.37
C LEU A 187 -11.48 15.05 -1.89
N ASN A 188 -10.39 15.49 -2.50
CA ASN A 188 -10.14 15.30 -3.93
C ASN A 188 -9.18 14.11 -4.10
N VAL A 189 -9.72 12.96 -4.52
CA VAL A 189 -8.96 11.76 -4.81
C VAL A 189 -8.80 11.64 -6.33
N LYS A 190 -7.55 11.65 -6.79
CA LYS A 190 -7.18 11.56 -8.21
C LYS A 190 -6.78 10.15 -8.65
N PHE A 191 -6.37 9.31 -7.70
CA PHE A 191 -5.86 7.97 -7.94
C PHE A 191 -6.36 7.01 -6.87
N ASN A 192 -6.69 5.78 -7.28
CA ASN A 192 -7.07 4.70 -6.39
C ASN A 192 -5.86 3.81 -6.10
N ASN A 193 -5.10 4.13 -5.05
CA ASN A 193 -3.88 3.43 -4.66
C ASN A 193 -3.81 3.20 -3.14
N ASP A 194 -2.66 2.76 -2.64
CA ASP A 194 -2.45 2.43 -1.22
C ASP A 194 -2.58 3.65 -0.29
N LYS A 195 -2.47 4.87 -0.83
CA LYS A 195 -2.52 6.12 -0.05
C LYS A 195 -3.85 6.85 -0.18
N SER A 196 -4.55 6.74 -1.29
CA SER A 196 -5.85 7.38 -1.50
C SER A 196 -6.81 6.48 -2.25
N ARG A 197 -8.08 6.49 -1.85
CA ARG A 197 -9.15 5.74 -2.50
C ARG A 197 -10.43 6.55 -2.53
N ASP A 198 -11.06 6.60 -3.69
CA ASP A 198 -12.43 7.05 -3.88
C ASP A 198 -13.32 5.81 -4.00
N TYR A 199 -14.18 5.58 -3.01
CA TYR A 199 -15.09 4.44 -2.98
C TYR A 199 -16.34 4.67 -3.82
N THR A 200 -16.53 5.89 -4.34
CA THR A 200 -17.64 6.22 -5.25
C THR A 200 -17.26 6.06 -6.72
N ARG A 201 -15.96 6.00 -7.02
CA ARG A 201 -15.42 5.96 -8.38
C ARG A 201 -14.39 4.86 -8.53
N ASN A 202 -14.82 3.75 -9.12
CA ASN A 202 -13.98 2.59 -9.41
C ASN A 202 -13.16 2.75 -10.71
N ASP A 203 -13.45 3.78 -11.50
CA ASP A 203 -12.85 4.10 -12.81
C ASP A 203 -11.54 4.90 -12.70
N LEU A 204 -11.18 5.38 -11.51
CA LEU A 204 -9.94 6.15 -11.34
C LEU A 204 -8.68 5.29 -11.53
N PRO A 205 -7.65 5.83 -12.20
CA PRO A 205 -6.41 5.11 -12.45
C PRO A 205 -5.70 4.72 -11.14
N THR A 206 -5.09 3.52 -11.14
CA THR A 206 -4.40 2.95 -9.98
C THR A 206 -3.07 3.64 -9.65
N GLY A 207 -2.59 4.55 -10.51
CA GLY A 207 -1.42 5.41 -10.29
C GLY A 207 -0.15 4.67 -9.87
N GLU A 208 0.60 4.10 -10.81
CA GLU A 208 2.01 3.74 -10.60
C GLU A 208 2.91 5.00 -10.70
N PRO A 209 4.06 5.06 -9.98
CA PRO A 209 5.03 6.12 -10.13
C PRO A 209 5.87 5.86 -11.39
N THR A 210 5.35 6.20 -12.57
CA THR A 210 6.16 6.24 -13.78
C THR A 210 7.16 7.39 -13.67
N SER A 211 8.43 7.00 -13.51
CA SER A 211 9.56 7.87 -13.75
C SER A 211 9.60 8.20 -15.25
N ILE A 212 8.98 9.31 -15.64
CA ILE A 212 9.22 9.95 -16.92
C ILE A 212 10.25 11.06 -16.71
N LEU A 213 11.42 10.82 -17.29
CA LEU A 213 12.55 11.72 -17.43
C LEU A 213 12.09 12.99 -18.17
N GLY A 214 12.09 14.13 -17.48
CA GLY A 214 11.87 15.43 -18.14
C GLY A 214 11.54 16.54 -17.16
N THR A 215 12.51 17.42 -16.92
CA THR A 215 12.38 18.78 -16.35
C THR A 215 11.87 18.88 -14.90
N GLY A 216 12.77 19.31 -14.01
CA GLY A 216 12.41 19.74 -12.67
C GLY A 216 11.40 20.89 -12.72
N ASN A 217 10.27 20.70 -12.05
CA ASN A 217 9.41 21.71 -11.39
C ASN A 217 8.06 21.10 -11.03
N ALA A 218 8.02 20.19 -10.04
CA ALA A 218 6.75 19.62 -9.56
C ALA A 218 6.72 19.40 -8.03
N LEU A 219 7.43 20.23 -7.26
CA LEU A 219 7.35 20.24 -5.79
C LEU A 219 7.20 21.66 -5.21
N HIS A 220 6.35 22.49 -5.83
CA HIS A 220 6.06 23.83 -5.28
C HIS A 220 4.58 24.27 -5.36
N SER A 221 3.64 23.39 -5.70
CA SER A 221 2.21 23.73 -5.73
C SER A 221 1.37 22.90 -4.75
N MET A 222 1.76 22.93 -3.47
CA MET A 222 0.94 22.36 -2.37
C MET A 222 0.73 23.30 -1.17
N LEU A 223 1.23 24.55 -1.21
CA LEU A 223 0.83 25.57 -0.24
C LEU A 223 0.59 26.90 -0.95
N GLY A 224 -0.69 27.28 -1.07
CA GLY A 224 -1.08 28.61 -1.53
C GLY A 224 -0.55 29.69 -0.58
N GLY A 225 0.42 30.47 -1.05
CA GLY A 225 0.90 31.71 -0.45
C GLY A 225 1.33 32.65 -1.57
N LYS A 226 0.69 33.82 -1.66
CA LYS A 226 0.94 34.85 -2.67
C LYS A 226 2.30 35.51 -2.43
N PHE A 227 3.20 35.53 -3.42
CA PHE A 227 4.26 36.55 -3.54
C PHE A 227 4.57 36.84 -5.01
N GLN A 228 4.78 38.13 -5.30
CA GLN A 228 4.96 38.72 -6.62
C GLN A 228 6.30 38.34 -7.26
N ALA A 229 6.28 38.06 -8.56
CA ALA A 229 7.47 37.83 -9.38
C ALA A 229 7.98 39.16 -9.97
N ILE A 230 9.27 39.42 -9.82
CA ILE A 230 10.03 40.36 -10.67
C ILE A 230 10.63 39.52 -11.79
N GLY A 231 10.31 39.87 -13.03
CA GLY A 231 10.73 39.15 -14.22
C GLY A 231 12.11 39.55 -14.72
N TYR A 232 12.78 38.62 -15.39
CA TYR A 232 13.75 38.92 -16.44
C TYR A 232 13.59 37.89 -17.56
N THR A 233 13.36 38.42 -18.76
CA THR A 233 13.29 37.74 -20.05
C THR A 233 14.71 37.49 -20.56
N CYS A 234 14.99 36.33 -21.16
CA CYS A 234 16.16 36.14 -22.01
C CYS A 234 15.75 35.55 -23.37
N ASP A 235 16.25 36.21 -24.41
CA ASP A 235 16.09 35.97 -25.84
C ASP A 235 17.15 34.94 -26.31
N PRO A 236 16.89 34.08 -27.31
CA PRO A 236 17.79 33.02 -27.74
C PRO A 236 18.61 33.47 -28.95
N ASN A 237 19.91 33.67 -28.79
CA ASN A 237 20.86 33.59 -29.91
C ASN A 237 22.31 33.40 -29.43
N HIS A 238 22.93 32.34 -29.96
CA HIS A 238 24.38 32.10 -30.12
C HIS A 238 25.19 31.34 -29.03
N PRO A 239 26.25 30.60 -29.46
CA PRO A 239 26.53 29.25 -28.95
C PRO A 239 27.94 29.00 -28.37
N HIS A 240 28.07 27.84 -27.71
CA HIS A 240 29.21 26.89 -27.68
C HIS A 240 30.62 27.29 -27.17
N ILE A 241 31.06 26.60 -26.09
CA ILE A 241 32.31 25.78 -25.90
C ILE A 241 32.87 25.88 -24.45
N PRO A 242 33.40 24.77 -23.86
CA PRO A 242 33.54 24.52 -22.42
C PRO A 242 34.96 24.84 -21.90
N PRO A 243 35.33 24.59 -20.62
CA PRO A 243 35.99 23.31 -20.31
C PRO A 243 35.99 22.80 -18.83
N SER A 244 36.35 21.51 -18.71
CA SER A 244 37.28 20.88 -17.74
C SER A 244 37.03 20.87 -16.21
N GLN A 245 36.95 19.65 -15.66
CA GLN A 245 37.41 19.29 -14.30
C GLN A 245 38.95 19.47 -14.20
N PRO A 246 39.56 19.59 -13.00
CA PRO A 246 39.95 18.39 -12.26
C PRO A 246 39.86 18.50 -10.71
N SER A 247 40.29 17.40 -10.11
CA SER A 247 40.17 16.80 -8.78
C SER A 247 41.00 17.36 -7.60
N THR A 248 40.72 16.74 -6.43
CA THR A 248 41.60 16.44 -5.27
C THR A 248 41.92 17.49 -4.21
N GLY A 249 41.70 17.11 -2.94
CA GLY A 249 42.75 17.22 -1.90
C GLY A 249 42.51 18.12 -0.68
N ALA A 250 42.10 17.49 0.43
CA ALA A 250 42.75 17.51 1.75
C ALA A 250 42.83 18.79 2.66
N LEU A 251 42.37 18.56 3.91
CA LEU A 251 43.00 18.88 5.22
C LEU A 251 42.76 20.23 5.96
N HIS A 252 42.55 20.02 7.28
CA HIS A 252 42.84 20.86 8.47
C HIS A 252 41.85 21.98 8.86
N HIS A 253 41.56 22.30 10.14
CA HIS A 253 41.80 21.76 11.49
C HIS A 253 41.16 22.76 12.51
N LEU A 254 41.12 22.38 13.81
CA LEU A 254 40.90 23.14 15.06
C LEU A 254 39.55 22.87 15.79
N THR A 255 39.47 21.89 16.69
CA THR A 255 39.96 21.81 18.10
C THR A 255 39.09 22.55 19.13
N GLY A 256 38.51 21.77 20.04
CA GLY A 256 37.97 22.18 21.34
C GLY A 256 37.72 20.94 22.21
N THR A 257 38.72 20.60 23.02
CA THR A 257 38.89 19.41 23.87
C THR A 257 38.15 19.49 25.21
N GLY A 258 37.72 18.35 25.77
CA GLY A 258 37.23 18.28 27.17
C GLY A 258 36.71 16.94 27.73
N MET A 259 37.53 15.88 27.71
CA MET A 259 37.64 14.75 28.68
C MET A 259 36.51 13.70 28.91
N PRO A 260 36.87 12.48 29.39
CA PRO A 260 36.23 11.21 29.04
C PRO A 260 35.63 10.45 30.23
N GLY A 261 34.70 9.53 29.96
CA GLY A 261 34.27 8.55 30.96
C GLY A 261 33.00 7.80 30.58
N SER A 262 33.18 6.52 30.22
CA SER A 262 32.26 5.42 30.54
C SER A 262 30.81 5.51 30.04
N SER A 263 30.54 5.09 28.79
CA SER A 263 29.34 4.30 28.43
C SER A 263 29.22 4.04 26.91
N THR A 264 30.20 3.39 26.28
CA THR A 264 30.12 2.99 24.86
C THR A 264 29.42 1.63 24.68
N GLN A 265 28.29 1.41 25.36
CA GLN A 265 27.46 0.21 25.14
C GLN A 265 25.94 0.49 25.04
N MET A 266 25.49 1.76 25.04
CA MET A 266 24.05 2.07 24.92
C MET A 266 23.70 3.10 23.83
N VAL A 267 24.48 3.17 22.74
CA VAL A 267 24.18 4.05 21.60
C VAL A 267 23.92 3.30 20.28
N THR A 268 24.05 1.97 20.26
CA THR A 268 23.73 1.15 19.07
C THR A 268 22.23 0.85 18.94
N GLN A 269 21.38 1.30 19.87
CA GLN A 269 19.96 0.90 19.91
C GLN A 269 18.95 2.03 19.67
N LEU A 270 19.41 3.27 19.38
CA LEU A 270 18.50 4.38 19.07
C LEU A 270 18.60 4.90 17.62
N ALA A 271 19.56 4.40 16.82
CA ALA A 271 19.71 4.79 15.41
C ALA A 271 18.87 3.93 14.44
N ALA A 272 18.19 2.88 14.91
CA ALA A 272 17.33 2.02 14.09
C ALA A 272 15.88 2.54 13.91
N ILE A 273 15.50 3.65 14.57
CA ILE A 273 14.09 4.09 14.64
C ILE A 273 13.77 5.22 13.63
N VAL A 274 14.75 5.79 12.93
CA VAL A 274 14.56 7.06 12.18
C VAL A 274 14.65 6.92 10.65
N GLY A 275 14.74 5.70 10.09
CA GLY A 275 14.95 5.54 8.64
C GLY A 275 14.34 4.32 7.96
N GLY A 276 13.41 3.60 8.59
CA GLY A 276 12.79 2.41 8.01
C GLY A 276 11.73 2.77 6.95
N GLY A 277 12.12 2.83 5.68
CA GLY A 277 11.15 2.66 4.59
C GLY A 277 10.38 1.36 4.82
N GLN A 278 9.06 1.36 4.60
CA GLN A 278 8.22 0.17 4.69
C GLN A 278 8.55 -0.78 3.53
N THR A 279 9.69 -1.47 3.60
CA THR A 279 10.13 -2.41 2.56
C THR A 279 9.68 -3.83 2.95
N SER A 280 9.26 -4.64 1.96
CA SER A 280 9.07 -6.09 2.16
C SER A 280 10.34 -6.87 1.82
N VAL A 281 11.44 -6.17 1.56
CA VAL A 281 12.72 -6.76 1.17
C VAL A 281 13.61 -6.86 2.40
N LEU A 282 14.12 -8.05 2.65
CA LEU A 282 15.05 -8.37 3.72
C LEU A 282 16.47 -8.40 3.17
N HIS A 283 17.41 -7.85 3.92
CA HIS A 283 18.83 -8.08 3.74
C HIS A 283 19.27 -9.15 4.74
N VAL A 284 19.77 -10.26 4.20
CA VAL A 284 20.22 -11.42 4.97
C VAL A 284 21.73 -11.51 4.83
N SER A 285 22.45 -11.41 5.94
CA SER A 285 23.91 -11.54 5.99
C SER A 285 24.35 -12.74 6.83
N ASN A 286 25.65 -13.02 6.74
CA ASN A 286 26.32 -14.14 7.42
C ASN A 286 25.89 -15.52 6.89
N LEU A 287 25.46 -15.61 5.63
CA LEU A 287 25.13 -16.89 4.99
C LEU A 287 26.37 -17.77 4.79
N ASN A 288 26.18 -19.10 4.83
CA ASN A 288 27.17 -20.07 4.38
C ASN A 288 27.23 -20.04 2.84
N GLU A 289 28.38 -19.70 2.27
CA GLU A 289 28.54 -19.39 0.84
C GLU A 289 28.49 -20.62 -0.07
N GLU A 290 28.68 -21.81 0.49
CA GLU A 290 28.73 -23.07 -0.25
C GLU A 290 27.38 -23.81 -0.20
N MET A 291 26.73 -23.77 0.97
CA MET A 291 25.52 -24.56 1.23
C MET A 291 24.22 -23.79 0.95
N VAL A 292 24.21 -22.47 1.09
CA VAL A 292 22.97 -21.68 0.94
C VAL A 292 22.70 -21.38 -0.53
N THR A 293 21.60 -21.93 -1.04
CA THR A 293 21.06 -21.62 -2.37
C THR A 293 19.82 -20.73 -2.28
N PRO A 294 19.37 -20.11 -3.39
CA PRO A 294 18.12 -19.35 -3.39
C PRO A 294 16.91 -20.20 -2.98
N GLU A 295 16.93 -21.50 -3.29
CA GLU A 295 15.89 -22.45 -2.91
C GLU A 295 15.85 -22.71 -1.41
N VAL A 296 17.00 -22.86 -0.75
CA VAL A 296 17.07 -22.99 0.72
C VAL A 296 16.42 -21.80 1.41
N LEU A 297 16.76 -20.57 0.96
CA LEU A 297 16.15 -19.35 1.51
C LEU A 297 14.65 -19.28 1.19
N PHE A 298 14.25 -19.64 -0.03
CA PHE A 298 12.85 -19.70 -0.42
C PHE A 298 12.03 -20.64 0.48
N LEU A 299 12.53 -21.84 0.76
CA LEU A 299 11.83 -22.84 1.57
C LEU A 299 11.78 -22.47 3.04
N LEU A 300 12.90 -21.99 3.61
CA LEU A 300 12.98 -21.58 5.01
C LEU A 300 12.10 -20.35 5.29
N PHE A 301 12.22 -19.31 4.48
CA PHE A 301 11.44 -18.07 4.64
C PHE A 301 9.97 -18.30 4.27
N GLY A 302 9.73 -19.25 3.35
CA GLY A 302 8.43 -19.77 2.94
C GLY A 302 7.53 -20.27 4.07
N VAL A 303 8.11 -20.61 5.23
CA VAL A 303 7.36 -21.01 6.43
C VAL A 303 6.67 -19.82 7.11
N TYR A 304 7.24 -18.62 6.96
CA TYR A 304 6.79 -17.39 7.63
C TYR A 304 6.09 -16.41 6.70
N GLY A 305 6.17 -16.64 5.39
CA GLY A 305 5.50 -15.85 4.37
C GLY A 305 5.77 -16.36 2.96
N ASP A 306 4.98 -15.90 2.00
CA ASP A 306 5.21 -16.14 0.58
C ASP A 306 6.38 -15.27 0.10
N VAL A 307 7.41 -15.94 -0.42
CA VAL A 307 8.62 -15.31 -0.95
C VAL A 307 8.43 -15.07 -2.44
N ASN A 308 8.61 -13.83 -2.88
CA ASN A 308 8.47 -13.44 -4.28
C ASN A 308 9.79 -13.59 -5.03
N ARG A 309 10.91 -13.15 -4.45
CA ARG A 309 12.22 -13.17 -5.12
C ARG A 309 13.35 -13.37 -4.13
N VAL A 310 14.37 -14.11 -4.55
CA VAL A 310 15.60 -14.30 -3.78
C VAL A 310 16.78 -13.93 -4.67
N LYS A 311 17.70 -13.12 -4.15
CA LYS A 311 18.94 -12.72 -4.83
C LYS A 311 20.13 -12.87 -3.89
N ILE A 312 21.00 -13.84 -4.15
CA ILE A 312 22.29 -13.96 -3.49
C ILE A 312 23.31 -13.07 -4.22
N MET A 313 24.08 -12.28 -3.47
CA MET A 313 25.04 -11.36 -4.06
C MET A 313 26.24 -12.10 -4.64
N TYR A 314 26.54 -11.88 -5.92
CA TYR A 314 27.63 -12.58 -6.62
C TYR A 314 29.01 -12.32 -5.98
N GLN A 315 29.31 -11.06 -5.66
CA GLN A 315 30.60 -10.65 -5.10
C GLN A 315 30.77 -11.06 -3.62
N LYS A 316 29.67 -11.29 -2.90
CA LYS A 316 29.68 -11.57 -1.47
C LYS A 316 28.54 -12.52 -1.13
N LYS A 317 28.73 -13.81 -1.44
CA LYS A 317 27.69 -14.85 -1.33
C LYS A 317 27.16 -15.06 0.08
N SER A 318 27.89 -14.59 1.09
CA SER A 318 27.41 -14.46 2.47
C SER A 318 26.28 -13.44 2.66
N ASN A 319 25.83 -12.74 1.61
CA ASN A 319 24.76 -11.74 1.66
C ASN A 319 23.72 -12.01 0.57
N ALA A 320 22.45 -11.82 0.91
CA ALA A 320 21.32 -11.97 0.02
C ALA A 320 20.23 -10.92 0.26
N LEU A 321 19.39 -10.71 -0.75
CA LEU A 321 18.13 -10.00 -0.65
C LEU A 321 16.97 -10.98 -0.84
N VAL A 322 16.01 -10.94 0.07
CA VAL A 322 14.80 -11.77 -0.01
C VAL A 322 13.59 -10.85 0.00
N GLN A 323 12.79 -10.86 -1.06
CA GLN A 323 11.55 -10.10 -1.15
C GLN A 323 10.38 -10.96 -0.69
N MET A 324 9.78 -10.59 0.43
CA MET A 324 8.52 -11.17 0.90
C MET A 324 7.33 -10.53 0.20
N ASN A 325 6.19 -11.21 0.24
CA ASN A 325 4.94 -10.73 -0.34
C ASN A 325 4.47 -9.41 0.27
N ASP A 326 4.61 -9.25 1.59
CA ASP A 326 4.25 -8.04 2.30
C ASP A 326 5.24 -7.72 3.45
N ASN A 327 5.12 -6.52 4.01
CA ASN A 327 5.98 -6.07 5.10
C ASN A 327 5.76 -6.86 6.41
N ASN A 328 4.55 -7.34 6.68
CA ASN A 328 4.26 -8.11 7.90
C ASN A 328 4.96 -9.47 7.87
N GLN A 329 4.97 -10.14 6.72
CA GLN A 329 5.70 -11.38 6.49
C GLN A 329 7.21 -11.16 6.60
N ALA A 330 7.73 -10.03 6.10
CA ALA A 330 9.12 -9.64 6.33
C ALA A 330 9.44 -9.46 7.83
N GLN A 331 8.54 -8.84 8.59
CA GLN A 331 8.69 -8.72 10.05
C GLN A 331 8.64 -10.07 10.77
N ASN A 332 7.76 -10.99 10.35
CA ASN A 332 7.71 -12.35 10.92
C ASN A 332 9.02 -13.09 10.72
N VAL A 333 9.60 -12.99 9.53
CA VAL A 333 10.92 -13.58 9.25
C VAL A 333 11.99 -13.00 10.18
N ILE A 334 12.09 -11.68 10.30
CA ILE A 334 13.07 -11.05 11.22
C ILE A 334 12.84 -11.55 12.65
N ARG A 335 11.58 -11.52 13.11
CA ARG A 335 11.22 -11.91 14.48
C ARG A 335 11.62 -13.34 14.83
N PHE A 336 11.51 -14.27 13.88
CA PHE A 336 11.66 -15.70 14.16
C PHE A 336 12.97 -16.31 13.67
N LEU A 337 13.60 -15.73 12.64
CA LEU A 337 14.81 -16.28 12.02
C LEU A 337 16.08 -15.45 12.28
N ASP A 338 15.98 -14.22 12.79
CA ASP A 338 17.18 -13.45 13.15
C ASP A 338 17.93 -14.13 14.30
N GLY A 339 19.23 -14.31 14.13
CA GLY A 339 20.11 -15.04 15.06
C GLY A 339 20.04 -16.56 14.99
N VAL A 340 19.10 -17.15 14.23
CA VAL A 340 18.97 -18.60 14.10
C VAL A 340 20.10 -19.15 13.23
N LYS A 341 20.69 -20.27 13.64
CA LYS A 341 21.78 -20.91 12.89
C LYS A 341 21.25 -21.65 11.66
N LEU A 342 21.92 -21.43 10.53
CA LEU A 342 21.74 -22.19 9.29
C LEU A 342 23.13 -22.56 8.75
N TYR A 343 23.46 -23.85 8.77
CA TYR A 343 24.78 -24.39 8.39
C TYR A 343 25.92 -23.75 9.20
N ASP A 344 25.81 -23.83 10.52
CA ASP A 344 26.70 -23.33 11.58
C ASP A 344 26.85 -21.81 11.65
N ARG A 345 26.07 -21.08 10.85
CA ARG A 345 26.16 -19.62 10.75
C ARG A 345 24.87 -18.97 11.24
N PRO A 346 24.91 -18.11 12.29
CA PRO A 346 23.73 -17.39 12.74
C PRO A 346 23.32 -16.37 11.67
N LEU A 347 22.09 -16.48 11.19
CA LEU A 347 21.51 -15.54 10.24
C LEU A 347 21.45 -14.15 10.85
N GLN A 348 21.78 -13.14 10.05
CA GLN A 348 21.58 -11.74 10.42
C GLN A 348 20.59 -11.12 9.44
N ILE A 349 19.39 -10.80 9.92
CA ILE A 349 18.28 -10.37 9.07
C ILE A 349 17.86 -8.96 9.45
N THR A 350 17.92 -8.07 8.47
CA THR A 350 17.51 -6.67 8.64
C THR A 350 16.61 -6.25 7.49
N LEU A 351 15.83 -5.19 7.67
CA LEU A 351 15.11 -4.58 6.55
C LEU A 351 16.10 -4.00 5.55
N SER A 352 15.91 -4.34 4.28
CA SER A 352 16.70 -3.78 3.19
C SER A 352 16.27 -2.34 2.90
N ARG A 353 17.23 -1.54 2.43
CA ARG A 353 16.95 -0.20 1.87
C ARG A 353 16.32 -0.26 0.47
N HIS A 354 16.31 -1.44 -0.15
CA HIS A 354 15.68 -1.65 -1.44
C HIS A 354 14.19 -1.96 -1.27
N ASN A 355 13.35 -1.40 -2.14
CA ASN A 355 11.91 -1.67 -2.12
C ASN A 355 11.53 -2.90 -2.97
N GLN A 356 12.42 -3.36 -3.85
CA GLN A 356 12.21 -4.52 -4.72
C GLN A 356 13.54 -5.22 -5.06
N VAL A 357 13.50 -6.54 -5.23
CA VAL A 357 14.64 -7.31 -5.76
C VAL A 357 14.62 -7.26 -7.29
N GLN A 358 15.71 -6.76 -7.86
CA GLN A 358 15.88 -6.68 -9.32
C GLN A 358 16.37 -8.00 -9.90
N MET A 359 15.71 -8.44 -10.97
CA MET A 359 16.07 -9.64 -11.72
C MET A 359 17.29 -9.40 -12.63
N PRO A 360 18.16 -10.41 -12.85
CA PRO A 360 19.25 -10.31 -13.81
C PRO A 360 18.70 -10.22 -15.24
N ARG A 361 19.50 -9.68 -16.16
CA ARG A 361 19.19 -9.75 -17.60
C ARG A 361 19.44 -11.19 -18.07
N GLU A 362 18.57 -11.70 -18.95
CA GLU A 362 18.66 -13.06 -19.49
C GLU A 362 20.06 -13.35 -20.09
N GLY A 363 20.62 -14.52 -19.78
CA GLY A 363 21.91 -14.99 -20.33
C GLY A 363 23.16 -14.78 -19.46
N GLN A 364 23.05 -14.22 -18.24
CA GLN A 364 24.18 -14.12 -17.29
C GLN A 364 24.22 -15.33 -16.34
N GLU A 365 25.41 -15.82 -15.99
CA GLU A 365 25.61 -16.85 -14.94
C GLU A 365 25.01 -16.45 -13.56
N MET A 366 24.71 -15.16 -13.39
CA MET A 366 23.97 -14.60 -12.25
C MET A 366 22.53 -15.14 -12.12
N ALA A 367 21.97 -15.75 -13.17
CA ALA A 367 20.63 -16.34 -13.18
C ALA A 367 20.46 -17.45 -12.13
N LYS A 368 21.53 -18.18 -11.77
CA LYS A 368 21.45 -19.21 -10.71
C LYS A 368 21.41 -18.64 -9.30
N LEU A 369 21.85 -17.39 -9.10
CA LEU A 369 21.89 -16.72 -7.80
C LEU A 369 20.67 -15.82 -7.57
N THR A 370 19.87 -15.55 -8.60
CA THR A 370 18.64 -14.75 -8.47
C THR A 370 17.47 -15.48 -9.10
N GLN A 371 16.45 -15.77 -8.29
CA GLN A 371 15.31 -16.58 -8.69
C GLN A 371 13.99 -15.91 -8.33
N ASP A 372 13.03 -15.98 -9.25
CA ASP A 372 11.66 -15.50 -9.07
C ASP A 372 10.74 -16.65 -8.66
N TYR A 373 10.04 -16.45 -7.55
CA TYR A 373 9.11 -17.38 -6.93
C TYR A 373 7.70 -16.80 -6.82
N THR A 374 7.41 -15.65 -7.41
CA THR A 374 6.13 -14.94 -7.31
C THR A 374 4.93 -15.84 -7.63
N ASN A 375 5.08 -16.78 -8.56
CA ASN A 375 4.03 -17.72 -8.95
C ASN A 375 4.22 -19.15 -8.42
N SER A 376 5.10 -19.35 -7.43
CA SER A 376 5.45 -20.68 -6.94
C SER A 376 4.22 -21.44 -6.41
N PRO A 377 4.03 -22.73 -6.75
CA PRO A 377 2.96 -23.57 -6.18
C PRO A 377 3.24 -23.94 -4.71
N LEU A 378 4.45 -23.67 -4.21
CA LEU A 378 4.86 -23.98 -2.85
C LEU A 378 4.48 -22.90 -1.82
N HIS A 379 4.01 -21.74 -2.28
CA HIS A 379 3.45 -20.68 -1.43
C HIS A 379 2.33 -21.20 -0.53
N ARG A 380 2.39 -20.81 0.74
CA ARG A 380 1.54 -21.33 1.81
C ARG A 380 0.44 -20.34 2.19
N PHE A 381 0.58 -19.06 1.83
CA PHE A 381 -0.26 -17.98 2.33
C PHE A 381 -1.17 -17.34 1.27
N LYS A 382 -1.22 -17.87 0.05
CA LYS A 382 -2.07 -17.39 -1.07
C LYS A 382 -3.56 -17.21 -0.77
N LYS A 383 -4.13 -17.99 0.16
CA LYS A 383 -5.56 -17.92 0.52
C LYS A 383 -5.74 -17.10 1.80
N PRO A 384 -6.26 -15.86 1.72
CA PRO A 384 -6.52 -15.05 2.91
C PRO A 384 -7.40 -15.80 3.92
N GLY A 385 -7.05 -15.74 5.20
CA GLY A 385 -7.80 -16.43 6.27
C GLY A 385 -7.59 -17.94 6.34
N SER A 386 -6.67 -18.53 5.56
CA SER A 386 -6.31 -19.93 5.72
C SER A 386 -5.70 -20.22 7.10
N LYS A 387 -5.83 -21.48 7.57
CA LYS A 387 -5.26 -21.93 8.86
C LYS A 387 -3.75 -21.71 8.95
N ASN A 388 -3.05 -21.58 7.82
CA ASN A 388 -1.62 -21.32 7.79
C ASN A 388 -1.25 -19.99 8.47
N PHE A 389 -2.08 -18.95 8.33
CA PHE A 389 -1.86 -17.67 9.02
C PHE A 389 -1.97 -17.77 10.56
N GLN A 390 -2.68 -18.77 11.07
CA GLN A 390 -2.82 -19.03 12.51
C GLN A 390 -1.71 -19.95 13.04
N ASN A 391 -0.99 -20.65 12.15
CA ASN A 391 -0.03 -21.71 12.48
C ASN A 391 1.42 -21.31 12.13
N ILE A 392 1.77 -20.04 12.31
CA ILE A 392 3.16 -19.57 12.20
C ILE A 392 3.80 -19.67 13.58
N PHE A 393 4.80 -20.53 13.72
CA PHE A 393 5.48 -20.79 14.99
C PHE A 393 6.96 -20.47 14.89
N ALA A 394 7.59 -20.16 16.02
CA ALA A 394 9.04 -20.03 16.10
C ALA A 394 9.74 -21.34 15.72
N PRO A 395 10.98 -21.30 15.23
CA PRO A 395 11.77 -22.49 14.95
C PRO A 395 11.83 -23.41 16.17
N SER A 396 11.64 -24.70 15.94
CA SER A 396 11.61 -25.74 16.96
C SER A 396 12.24 -27.04 16.44
N GLU A 397 12.75 -27.85 17.35
CA GLU A 397 13.24 -29.21 17.07
C GLU A 397 12.13 -30.14 16.56
N VAL A 398 10.88 -29.83 16.91
CA VAL A 398 9.70 -30.59 16.50
C VAL A 398 9.14 -30.02 15.20
N LEU A 399 9.02 -30.89 14.19
CA LEU A 399 8.45 -30.61 12.89
C LEU A 399 7.10 -31.28 12.74
N HIS A 400 6.16 -30.57 12.13
CA HIS A 400 4.88 -31.08 11.70
C HIS A 400 4.92 -31.47 10.23
N LEU A 401 4.61 -32.74 9.99
CA LEU A 401 4.54 -33.37 8.68
C LEU A 401 3.08 -33.50 8.26
N SER A 402 2.78 -33.16 7.02
CA SER A 402 1.43 -33.26 6.46
C SER A 402 1.44 -33.69 5.00
N ASN A 403 0.26 -34.12 4.54
CA ASN A 403 0.08 -34.69 3.21
C ASN A 403 0.81 -36.04 3.04
N ILE A 404 0.86 -36.82 4.11
CA ILE A 404 1.47 -38.15 4.13
C ILE A 404 0.48 -39.17 3.52
N PRO A 405 0.87 -39.95 2.51
CA PRO A 405 0.06 -41.04 2.00
C PRO A 405 -0.18 -42.15 3.04
N PRO A 406 -1.33 -42.86 3.01
CA PRO A 406 -1.59 -43.96 3.94
C PRO A 406 -0.61 -45.14 3.81
N GLU A 407 0.04 -45.30 2.66
CA GLU A 407 1.07 -46.32 2.40
C GLU A 407 2.44 -45.97 2.98
N THR A 408 2.67 -44.71 3.36
CA THR A 408 3.95 -44.28 3.93
C THR A 408 4.02 -44.69 5.40
N THR A 409 5.06 -45.45 5.76
CA THR A 409 5.26 -45.93 7.13
C THR A 409 6.10 -44.97 7.96
N GLU A 410 6.09 -45.16 9.28
CA GLU A 410 6.94 -44.42 10.22
C GLU A 410 8.42 -44.66 9.89
N GLU A 411 8.80 -45.92 9.67
CA GLU A 411 10.19 -46.33 9.44
C GLU A 411 10.79 -45.61 8.22
N PHE A 412 10.02 -45.50 7.13
CA PHE A 412 10.46 -44.78 5.93
C PHE A 412 10.68 -43.29 6.20
N LEU A 413 9.76 -42.65 6.93
CA LEU A 413 9.92 -41.23 7.26
C LEU A 413 11.09 -41.01 8.22
N ARG A 414 11.27 -41.89 9.21
CA ARG A 414 12.42 -41.82 10.12
C ARG A 414 13.72 -41.95 9.35
N GLU A 415 13.85 -42.96 8.49
CA GLU A 415 15.04 -43.18 7.64
C GLU A 415 15.38 -41.92 6.84
N LYS A 416 14.38 -41.30 6.19
CA LYS A 416 14.60 -40.08 5.40
C LYS A 416 15.07 -38.87 6.21
N PHE A 417 14.61 -38.74 7.45
CA PHE A 417 15.05 -37.65 8.34
C PHE A 417 16.38 -37.96 9.03
N GLU A 418 16.67 -39.25 9.27
CA GLU A 418 17.93 -39.72 9.83
C GLU A 418 19.14 -39.47 8.89
N GLU A 419 18.91 -39.27 7.58
CA GLU A 419 19.93 -38.81 6.61
C GLU A 419 20.52 -37.42 6.96
N PHE A 420 19.81 -36.59 7.75
CA PHE A 420 20.17 -35.19 8.01
C PHE A 420 20.34 -34.85 9.50
N GLY A 421 20.15 -35.80 10.40
CA GLY A 421 20.24 -35.59 11.84
C GLY A 421 19.67 -36.75 12.64
N GLY A 422 19.73 -36.69 13.97
CA GLY A 422 19.17 -37.73 14.82
C GLY A 422 17.65 -37.55 15.00
N VAL A 423 16.85 -38.58 14.80
CA VAL A 423 15.41 -38.54 15.10
C VAL A 423 15.17 -39.03 16.53
N VAL A 424 14.83 -38.11 17.43
CA VAL A 424 14.58 -38.38 18.86
C VAL A 424 13.18 -38.93 19.09
N GLY A 425 12.20 -38.48 18.32
CA GLY A 425 10.81 -38.85 18.52
C GLY A 425 10.01 -38.81 17.22
N PHE A 426 9.02 -39.69 17.12
CA PHE A 426 8.07 -39.71 16.01
C PHE A 426 6.69 -40.09 16.52
N LYS A 427 5.65 -39.48 15.93
CA LYS A 427 4.26 -39.76 16.29
C LYS A 427 3.28 -39.41 15.18
N PHE A 428 2.57 -40.41 14.67
CA PHE A 428 1.39 -40.17 13.83
C PHE A 428 0.22 -39.60 14.64
N PHE A 429 -0.59 -38.77 13.99
CA PHE A 429 -1.83 -38.28 14.59
C PHE A 429 -2.87 -39.40 14.58
N VAL A 430 -3.36 -39.78 15.76
CA VAL A 430 -4.31 -40.90 15.94
C VAL A 430 -5.59 -40.71 15.12
N LYS A 431 -6.04 -39.46 14.97
CA LYS A 431 -7.25 -39.12 14.21
C LYS A 431 -7.01 -38.99 12.70
N ASP A 432 -5.77 -38.73 12.27
CA ASP A 432 -5.43 -38.51 10.87
C ASP A 432 -3.97 -38.91 10.59
N ARG A 433 -3.76 -40.12 10.06
CA ARG A 433 -2.42 -40.62 9.71
C ARG A 433 -1.78 -39.88 8.51
N ARG A 434 -2.48 -38.92 7.90
CA ARG A 434 -1.88 -38.02 6.90
C ARG A 434 -1.02 -36.93 7.54
N MET A 435 -0.99 -36.87 8.87
CA MET A 435 -0.22 -35.93 9.67
C MET A 435 0.62 -36.66 10.72
N ALA A 436 1.83 -36.14 10.96
CA ALA A 436 2.73 -36.66 11.97
C ALA A 436 3.54 -35.54 12.62
N LEU A 437 4.10 -35.80 13.79
CA LEU A 437 5.17 -35.03 14.39
C LEU A 437 6.45 -35.84 14.37
N ILE A 438 7.55 -35.17 14.08
CA ILE A 438 8.90 -35.72 14.18
C ILE A 438 9.77 -34.73 14.94
N GLN A 439 10.59 -35.22 15.88
CA GLN A 439 11.51 -34.41 16.66
C GLN A 439 12.94 -34.78 16.30
N MET A 440 13.70 -33.78 15.87
CA MET A 440 15.13 -33.92 15.60
C MET A 440 15.96 -33.70 16.88
N SER A 441 17.23 -34.12 16.88
CA SER A 441 18.13 -33.95 18.03
C SER A 441 18.60 -32.53 18.25
N SER A 442 18.55 -31.68 17.23
CA SER A 442 18.88 -30.26 17.37
C SER A 442 17.99 -29.38 16.49
N LEU A 443 17.88 -28.11 16.87
CA LEU A 443 17.12 -27.12 16.12
C LEU A 443 17.67 -26.95 14.69
N GLU A 444 18.98 -26.99 14.54
CA GLU A 444 19.64 -26.83 13.25
C GLU A 444 19.34 -28.00 12.32
N GLU A 445 19.41 -29.24 12.81
CA GLU A 445 19.00 -30.42 12.05
C GLU A 445 17.53 -30.34 11.62
N ALA A 446 16.64 -29.85 12.50
CA ALA A 446 15.24 -29.62 12.15
C ALA A 446 15.08 -28.61 11.00
N ILE A 447 15.88 -27.53 11.00
CA ILE A 447 15.90 -26.55 9.90
C ILE A 447 16.40 -27.19 8.60
N ILE A 448 17.49 -27.98 8.67
CA ILE A 448 18.06 -28.68 7.52
C ILE A 448 17.05 -29.67 6.93
N CYS A 449 16.44 -30.51 7.76
CA CYS A 449 15.37 -31.42 7.34
C CYS A 449 14.21 -30.67 6.70
N LEU A 450 13.81 -29.52 7.27
CA LEU A 450 12.72 -28.71 6.71
C LEU A 450 13.07 -28.23 5.30
N VAL A 451 14.25 -27.66 5.07
CA VAL A 451 14.60 -27.11 3.74
C VAL A 451 14.91 -28.20 2.72
N THR A 452 15.36 -29.37 3.14
CA THR A 452 15.73 -30.47 2.22
C THR A 452 14.56 -31.39 1.90
N LEU A 453 13.69 -31.69 2.88
CA LEU A 453 12.60 -32.66 2.73
C LEU A 453 11.25 -32.01 2.45
N HIS A 454 11.15 -30.67 2.47
CA HIS A 454 9.93 -30.02 1.99
C HIS A 454 9.70 -30.33 0.52
N ASN A 455 8.46 -30.65 0.17
CA ASN A 455 8.05 -31.07 -1.17
C ASN A 455 8.65 -32.41 -1.64
N LEU A 456 9.13 -33.26 -0.71
CA LEU A 456 9.51 -34.64 -1.03
C LEU A 456 8.31 -35.40 -1.61
N LYS A 457 8.49 -36.02 -2.78
CA LYS A 457 7.46 -36.83 -3.42
C LYS A 457 7.34 -38.17 -2.68
N LEU A 458 6.19 -38.39 -2.02
CA LEU A 458 5.89 -39.62 -1.27
C LEU A 458 5.01 -40.60 -2.04
N GLY A 459 4.25 -40.11 -3.02
CA GLY A 459 3.39 -40.92 -3.87
C GLY A 459 3.18 -40.28 -5.25
N GLU A 460 2.21 -40.75 -6.03
CA GLU A 460 1.97 -40.24 -7.39
C GLU A 460 1.62 -38.74 -7.40
N SER A 461 0.77 -38.30 -6.47
CA SER A 461 0.32 -36.90 -6.32
C SER A 461 0.70 -36.26 -4.98
N ASN A 462 1.15 -37.06 -4.01
CA ASN A 462 1.41 -36.60 -2.64
C ASN A 462 2.84 -36.08 -2.48
N HIS A 463 2.95 -34.82 -2.08
CA HIS A 463 4.20 -34.15 -1.75
C HIS A 463 4.20 -33.76 -0.27
N LEU A 464 5.24 -34.15 0.45
CA LEU A 464 5.39 -33.90 1.88
C LEU A 464 5.44 -32.40 2.17
N ARG A 465 4.67 -31.97 3.16
CA ARG A 465 4.68 -30.58 3.65
C ARG A 465 5.19 -30.54 5.08
N VAL A 466 6.35 -29.91 5.25
CA VAL A 466 7.06 -29.76 6.53
C VAL A 466 6.93 -28.32 7.06
N SER A 467 6.61 -28.16 8.35
CA SER A 467 6.53 -26.87 9.08
C SER A 467 7.02 -27.04 10.53
N PHE A 468 7.41 -25.96 11.21
CA PHE A 468 7.66 -26.00 12.65
C PHE A 468 6.37 -26.27 13.44
N SER A 469 6.51 -26.84 14.65
CA SER A 469 5.39 -27.22 15.48
C SER A 469 5.65 -26.90 16.95
N LYS A 470 4.61 -26.43 17.65
CA LYS A 470 4.59 -26.36 19.13
C LYS A 470 4.14 -27.67 19.78
N GLY A 471 3.85 -28.70 18.99
CA GLY A 471 3.42 -30.00 19.50
C GLY A 471 4.50 -30.66 20.33
N HIS A 472 4.07 -31.51 21.26
CA HIS A 472 4.94 -32.39 22.02
C HIS A 472 4.73 -33.83 21.54
N ILE A 473 5.83 -34.58 21.42
CA ILE A 473 5.81 -35.99 21.03
C ILE A 473 5.54 -36.85 22.25
#